data_AF-A0A9D1ZBT4-F1
#
_entry.id   AF-A0A9D1ZBT4-F1
#
_cell.length_a   1.000
_cell.length_b   1.000
_cell.length_c   1.000
_cell.angle_alpha   90.00
_cell.angle_beta   90.00
_cell.angle_gamma   90.00
#
_symmetry.space_group_name_H-M   'P 1'
#
loop_
_entity.id
_entity.type
_entity.pdbx_description
1 polymer ?
#
loop_
_entity_poly.entity_id
_entity_poly.type
_entity_poly.pdbx_seq_one_letter_code
_entity_poly.pdbx_strand_id
1 'polypeptide(L)'
;MKLRQIYAAIDAAYPKKLSDEYVSAYGGHDNSGILVDTGEEVSRALFSLDLSLGAIARAKESGCRLIVTHHPAVFYPVSNILADDPVGKRLIACIREGISVISMHLNLDCAPHGIDDWLCRGLGGRQEKIFEPLSSGGYGRVCSIAPCSLAEFSERVKKEFCTSRALVYGTEGEISRAASFCGAGVDGSAIAHAKQEGADVILSSDVKHNHICDILESGMKLVSIPHYASENYGFKKIYQDLSGKLGVSSEYYEDAFML
;
A
#
# COMPACT_ATOMS: atom_id res chain seq x y z
N MET A 1 -15.39 -12.64 -18.48
CA MET A 1 -16.19 -11.74 -17.61
C MET A 1 -15.91 -10.29 -17.97
N LYS A 2 -16.89 -9.37 -17.90
CA LYS A 2 -16.65 -7.97 -18.25
C LYS A 2 -15.85 -7.26 -17.17
N LEU A 3 -14.88 -6.43 -17.57
CA LEU A 3 -14.01 -5.67 -16.66
C LEU A 3 -14.79 -4.89 -15.58
N ARG A 4 -15.88 -4.22 -15.98
CA ARG A 4 -16.74 -3.45 -15.07
C ARG A 4 -17.41 -4.29 -13.98
N GLN A 5 -17.70 -5.57 -14.25
CA GLN A 5 -18.28 -6.46 -13.24
C GLN A 5 -17.23 -6.84 -12.19
N ILE A 6 -15.99 -7.06 -12.62
CA ILE A 6 -14.86 -7.34 -11.71
C ILE A 6 -14.55 -6.10 -10.88
N TYR A 7 -14.48 -4.92 -11.51
CA TYR A 7 -14.29 -3.66 -10.79
C TYR A 7 -15.39 -3.44 -9.75
N ALA A 8 -16.66 -3.66 -10.08
CA ALA A 8 -17.76 -3.53 -9.13
C ALA A 8 -17.63 -4.48 -7.92
N ALA A 9 -17.11 -5.71 -8.11
CA ALA A 9 -16.84 -6.63 -7.01
C ALA A 9 -15.70 -6.14 -6.10
N ILE A 10 -14.63 -5.58 -6.69
CA ILE A 10 -13.52 -4.99 -5.93
C ILE A 10 -14.00 -3.74 -5.17
N ASP A 11 -14.70 -2.83 -5.85
CA ASP A 11 -15.22 -1.58 -5.28
C ASP A 11 -16.26 -1.84 -4.17
N ALA A 12 -17.07 -2.90 -4.29
CA ALA A 12 -18.00 -3.27 -3.22
C ALA A 12 -17.29 -3.73 -1.94
N ALA A 13 -16.11 -4.36 -2.05
CA ALA A 13 -15.31 -4.80 -0.92
C ALA A 13 -14.42 -3.69 -0.36
N TYR A 14 -13.85 -2.87 -1.25
CA TYR A 14 -12.90 -1.81 -0.94
C TYR A 14 -13.25 -0.52 -1.71
N PRO A 15 -14.24 0.26 -1.24
CA PRO A 15 -14.83 1.33 -2.03
C PRO A 15 -13.87 2.44 -2.40
N LYS A 16 -13.79 2.80 -3.69
CA LYS A 16 -13.06 3.96 -4.21
C LYS A 16 -13.49 5.27 -3.52
N LYS A 17 -14.73 5.32 -3.02
CA LYS A 17 -15.25 6.46 -2.23
C LYS A 17 -14.34 6.82 -1.06
N LEU A 18 -13.61 5.87 -0.47
CA LEU A 18 -12.67 6.16 0.61
C LEU A 18 -11.48 7.02 0.14
N SER A 19 -10.99 6.82 -1.09
CA SER A 19 -10.02 7.74 -1.69
C SER A 19 -10.59 9.14 -1.83
N ASP A 20 -11.83 9.25 -2.31
CA ASP A 20 -12.49 10.54 -2.54
C ASP A 20 -12.73 11.28 -1.22
N GLU A 21 -13.14 10.56 -0.18
CA GLU A 21 -13.30 11.10 1.17
C GLU A 21 -11.96 11.57 1.74
N TYR A 22 -10.90 10.77 1.62
CA TYR A 22 -9.57 11.14 2.08
C TYR A 22 -9.08 12.41 1.40
N VAL A 23 -9.09 12.46 0.06
CA VAL A 23 -8.64 13.63 -0.70
C VAL A 23 -9.49 14.86 -0.38
N SER A 24 -10.80 14.69 -0.17
CA SER A 24 -11.67 15.80 0.21
C SER A 24 -11.40 16.34 1.62
N ALA A 25 -10.98 15.49 2.56
CA ALA A 25 -10.79 15.87 3.96
C ALA A 25 -9.37 16.37 4.25
N TYR A 26 -8.37 15.71 3.67
CA TYR A 26 -6.95 15.89 3.98
C TYR A 26 -6.12 16.44 2.80
N GLY A 27 -6.72 16.50 1.61
CA GLY A 27 -6.06 16.96 0.40
C GLY A 27 -5.24 15.86 -0.30
N GLY A 28 -4.38 16.27 -1.22
CA GLY A 28 -3.57 15.35 -2.02
C GLY A 28 -4.20 14.98 -3.35
N HIS A 29 -3.74 13.87 -3.93
CA HIS A 29 -4.15 13.39 -5.24
C HIS A 29 -4.24 11.86 -5.22
N ASP A 30 -5.28 11.32 -5.83
CA ASP A 30 -5.44 9.89 -6.02
C ASP A 30 -5.95 9.57 -7.43
N ASN A 31 -5.64 8.38 -7.93
CA ASN A 31 -6.22 7.87 -9.18
C ASN A 31 -6.53 6.38 -9.10
N SER A 32 -7.53 6.04 -8.29
CA SER A 32 -8.08 4.69 -8.17
C SER A 32 -9.23 4.44 -9.14
N GLY A 33 -9.29 3.25 -9.73
CA GLY A 33 -10.33 2.83 -10.67
C GLY A 33 -9.82 1.97 -11.82
N ILE A 34 -10.61 1.87 -12.88
CA ILE A 34 -10.17 1.30 -14.17
C ILE A 34 -9.30 2.33 -14.88
N LEU A 35 -8.00 2.04 -15.03
CA LEU A 35 -7.03 2.94 -15.66
C LEU A 35 -6.69 2.54 -17.09
N VAL A 36 -6.84 1.25 -17.43
CA VAL A 36 -6.73 0.74 -18.80
C VAL A 36 -7.88 -0.21 -19.04
N ASP A 37 -8.71 0.06 -20.05
CA ASP A 37 -9.75 -0.85 -20.53
C ASP A 37 -9.46 -1.20 -21.98
N THR A 38 -9.09 -2.46 -22.22
CA THR A 38 -8.80 -2.96 -23.57
C THR A 38 -10.06 -3.42 -24.31
N GLY A 39 -11.22 -3.45 -23.66
CA GLY A 39 -12.48 -3.97 -24.20
C GLY A 39 -12.56 -5.50 -24.25
N GLU A 40 -11.44 -6.19 -24.02
CA GLU A 40 -11.34 -7.64 -23.99
C GLU A 40 -12.05 -8.24 -22.78
N GLU A 41 -12.49 -9.50 -22.90
CA GLU A 41 -13.03 -10.23 -21.76
C GLU A 41 -11.93 -10.65 -20.80
N VAL A 42 -12.18 -10.46 -19.51
CA VAL A 42 -11.27 -10.92 -18.47
C VAL A 42 -11.54 -12.39 -18.17
N SER A 43 -10.54 -13.23 -18.43
CA SER A 43 -10.53 -14.67 -18.12
C SER A 43 -9.78 -14.99 -16.82
N ARG A 44 -8.72 -14.22 -16.54
CA ARG A 44 -7.83 -14.37 -15.40
C ARG A 44 -7.22 -13.02 -15.00
N ALA A 45 -7.02 -12.82 -13.70
CA ALA A 45 -6.43 -11.60 -13.14
C ALA A 45 -5.06 -11.87 -12.49
N LEU A 46 -4.15 -10.90 -12.59
CA LEU A 46 -2.91 -10.85 -11.84
C LEU A 46 -2.99 -9.73 -10.79
N PHE A 47 -2.62 -9.99 -9.54
CA PHE A 47 -2.43 -8.96 -8.53
C PHE A 47 -0.92 -8.69 -8.39
N SER A 48 -0.55 -7.41 -8.37
CA SER A 48 0.84 -6.95 -8.18
C SER A 48 0.81 -5.57 -7.57
N LEU A 49 1.68 -5.24 -6.61
CA LEU A 49 1.67 -3.92 -5.98
C LEU A 49 1.82 -2.80 -7.04
N ASP A 50 2.79 -2.98 -7.94
CA ASP A 50 3.11 -2.08 -9.04
C ASP A 50 2.72 -2.68 -10.40
N LEU A 51 2.42 -1.81 -11.36
CA LEU A 51 2.43 -2.18 -12.78
C LEU A 51 3.88 -2.22 -13.27
N SER A 52 4.64 -3.25 -12.92
CA SER A 52 6.01 -3.42 -13.40
C SER A 52 6.07 -4.14 -14.75
N LEU A 53 7.19 -4.04 -15.48
CA LEU A 53 7.39 -4.86 -16.68
C LEU A 53 7.41 -6.36 -16.36
N GLY A 54 7.87 -6.73 -15.15
CA GLY A 54 7.80 -8.10 -14.65
C GLY A 54 6.36 -8.57 -14.46
N ALA A 55 5.50 -7.75 -13.85
CA ALA A 55 4.07 -8.04 -13.71
C ALA A 55 3.37 -8.20 -15.08
N ILE A 56 3.68 -7.33 -16.04
CA ILE A 56 3.13 -7.43 -17.41
C ILE A 56 3.59 -8.71 -18.10
N ALA A 57 4.88 -9.04 -18.00
CA ALA A 57 5.43 -10.28 -18.56
C ALA A 57 4.78 -11.52 -17.93
N ARG A 58 4.58 -11.51 -16.60
CA ARG A 58 3.91 -12.59 -15.88
C ARG A 58 2.44 -12.72 -16.28
N ALA A 59 1.72 -11.61 -16.39
CA ALA A 59 0.33 -11.60 -16.83
C ALA A 59 0.19 -12.22 -18.23
N LYS A 60 1.08 -11.85 -19.15
CA LYS A 60 1.14 -12.44 -20.50
C LYS A 60 1.40 -13.95 -20.45
N GLU A 61 2.42 -14.39 -19.72
CA GLU A 61 2.79 -15.81 -19.58
C GLU A 61 1.60 -16.64 -19.05
N SER A 62 0.91 -16.11 -18.04
CA SER A 62 -0.22 -16.77 -17.37
C SER A 62 -1.56 -16.61 -18.08
N GLY A 63 -1.61 -15.88 -19.20
CA GLY A 63 -2.84 -15.58 -19.94
C GLY A 63 -3.81 -14.66 -19.18
N CYS A 64 -3.33 -13.88 -18.21
CA CYS A 64 -4.12 -12.88 -17.50
C CYS A 64 -4.50 -11.73 -18.44
N ARG A 65 -5.77 -11.30 -18.38
CA ARG A 65 -6.33 -10.18 -19.17
C ARG A 65 -6.67 -8.98 -18.29
N LEU A 66 -6.29 -9.05 -17.02
CA LEU A 66 -6.42 -7.99 -16.03
C LEU A 66 -5.19 -8.02 -15.12
N ILE A 67 -4.63 -6.86 -14.84
CA ILE A 67 -3.74 -6.62 -13.70
C ILE A 67 -4.46 -5.71 -12.71
N VAL A 68 -4.53 -6.11 -11.45
CA VAL A 68 -5.00 -5.29 -10.33
C VAL A 68 -3.77 -4.81 -9.56
N THR A 69 -3.60 -3.49 -9.45
CA THR A 69 -2.47 -2.88 -8.73
C THR A 69 -2.91 -2.08 -7.52
N HIS A 70 -1.99 -1.92 -6.56
CA HIS A 70 -2.16 -0.91 -5.52
C HIS A 70 -1.81 0.47 -6.08
N HIS A 71 -0.57 0.63 -6.55
CA HIS A 71 -0.11 1.87 -7.15
C HIS A 71 -0.79 2.15 -8.49
N PRO A 72 -1.31 3.36 -8.71
CA PRO A 72 -1.94 3.74 -9.97
C PRO A 72 -1.00 3.59 -11.17
N ALA A 73 -1.41 2.79 -12.16
CA ALA A 73 -0.70 2.65 -13.43
C ALA A 73 -0.55 3.99 -14.17
N VAL A 74 -1.48 4.90 -13.93
CA VAL A 74 -1.44 6.31 -14.32
C VAL A 74 -1.69 7.11 -13.05
N PHE A 75 -0.66 7.72 -12.46
CA PHE A 75 -0.87 8.53 -11.25
C PHE A 75 -1.32 9.94 -11.60
N TYR A 76 -0.58 10.65 -12.47
CA TYR A 76 -0.96 11.97 -12.99
C TYR A 76 -1.47 11.91 -14.43
N PRO A 77 -2.23 12.92 -14.90
CA PRO A 77 -2.67 13.00 -16.29
C PRO A 77 -1.51 12.87 -17.28
N VAL A 78 -1.63 11.93 -18.22
CA VAL A 78 -0.62 11.68 -19.25
C VAL A 78 -0.95 12.47 -20.51
N SER A 79 -0.03 13.30 -20.98
CA SER A 79 -0.24 14.13 -22.19
C SER A 79 0.10 13.40 -23.50
N ASN A 80 0.95 12.36 -23.44
CA ASN A 80 1.35 11.53 -24.57
C ASN A 80 1.73 10.11 -24.12
N ILE A 81 1.64 9.14 -25.02
CA ILE A 81 2.02 7.74 -24.74
C ILE A 81 3.18 7.37 -25.67
N LEU A 82 4.40 7.41 -25.13
CA LEU A 82 5.63 7.16 -25.88
C LEU A 82 6.29 5.84 -25.45
N ALA A 83 6.94 5.16 -26.38
CA ALA A 83 7.54 3.83 -26.13
C ALA A 83 8.86 3.90 -25.34
N ASP A 84 9.49 5.07 -25.29
CA ASP A 84 10.73 5.37 -24.56
C ASP A 84 10.49 6.00 -23.17
N ASP A 85 9.25 6.38 -22.86
CA ASP A 85 8.83 6.80 -21.52
C ASP A 85 8.40 5.59 -20.65
N PRO A 86 8.79 5.51 -19.36
CA PRO A 86 8.42 4.38 -18.50
C PRO A 86 6.92 4.15 -18.32
N VAL A 87 6.09 5.19 -18.24
CA VAL A 87 4.62 5.04 -18.14
C VAL A 87 4.07 4.62 -19.49
N GLY A 88 4.42 5.36 -20.55
CA GLY A 88 3.97 5.06 -21.91
C GLY A 88 4.32 3.64 -22.36
N LYS A 89 5.55 3.19 -22.10
CA LYS A 89 6.02 1.83 -22.40
C LYS A 89 5.17 0.75 -21.75
N ARG A 90 4.78 0.93 -20.48
CA ARG A 90 3.92 -0.02 -19.75
C ARG A 90 2.50 -0.04 -20.29
N LEU A 91 1.91 1.14 -20.55
CA LEU A 91 0.57 1.25 -21.11
C LEU A 91 0.50 0.63 -22.52
N ILE A 92 1.48 0.91 -23.37
CA ILE A 92 1.59 0.30 -24.71
C ILE A 92 1.67 -1.22 -24.60
N ALA A 93 2.47 -1.74 -23.68
CA ALA A 93 2.60 -3.19 -23.47
C ALA A 93 1.26 -3.81 -23.05
N CYS A 94 0.57 -3.22 -22.06
CA CYS A 94 -0.76 -3.67 -21.64
C CYS A 94 -1.78 -3.68 -22.79
N ILE A 95 -1.87 -2.57 -23.54
CA ILE A 95 -2.83 -2.42 -24.65
C ILE A 95 -2.55 -3.45 -25.75
N ARG A 96 -1.28 -3.62 -26.16
CA ARG A 96 -0.92 -4.58 -27.22
C ARG A 96 -1.20 -6.03 -26.83
N GLU A 97 -1.06 -6.36 -25.56
CA GLU A 97 -1.30 -7.71 -25.04
C GLU A 97 -2.76 -7.92 -24.62
N GLY A 98 -3.65 -6.93 -24.74
CA GLY A 98 -5.05 -7.05 -24.33
C GLY A 98 -5.20 -7.23 -22.82
N ILE A 99 -4.38 -6.53 -22.04
CA ILE A 99 -4.36 -6.56 -20.57
C ILE A 99 -4.96 -5.25 -20.05
N SER A 100 -6.14 -5.34 -19.44
CA SER A 100 -6.75 -4.21 -18.73
C SER A 100 -6.09 -4.00 -17.36
N VAL A 101 -6.22 -2.80 -16.79
CA VAL A 101 -5.62 -2.45 -15.49
C VAL A 101 -6.64 -1.75 -14.60
N ILE A 102 -6.79 -2.28 -13.38
CA ILE A 102 -7.50 -1.64 -12.27
C ILE A 102 -6.45 -1.27 -11.22
N SER A 103 -6.51 -0.06 -10.69
CA SER A 103 -5.64 0.36 -9.58
C SER A 103 -6.49 0.78 -8.38
N MET A 104 -6.09 0.37 -7.18
CA MET A 104 -6.78 0.69 -5.93
C MET A 104 -5.72 1.16 -4.91
N HIS A 105 -5.67 2.46 -4.66
CA HIS A 105 -4.58 3.12 -3.95
C HIS A 105 -5.04 3.54 -2.55
N LEU A 106 -5.29 4.84 -2.33
CA LEU A 106 -5.67 5.37 -1.01
C LEU A 106 -6.89 4.67 -0.39
N ASN A 107 -7.82 4.19 -1.21
CA ASN A 107 -8.97 3.44 -0.73
C ASN A 107 -8.57 2.12 -0.06
N LEU A 108 -7.49 1.46 -0.52
CA LEU A 108 -6.96 0.27 0.16
C LEU A 108 -6.19 0.63 1.42
N ASP A 109 -5.48 1.75 1.45
CA ASP A 109 -4.79 2.21 2.67
C ASP A 109 -5.80 2.51 3.77
N CYS A 110 -6.89 3.20 3.42
CA CYS A 110 -7.88 3.66 4.36
C CYS A 110 -8.91 2.60 4.78
N ALA A 111 -9.17 1.58 3.95
CA ALA A 111 -10.25 0.64 4.23
C ALA A 111 -10.08 -0.12 5.56
N PRO A 112 -11.19 -0.49 6.24
CA PRO A 112 -11.15 -1.57 7.22
C PRO A 112 -10.57 -2.83 6.58
N HIS A 113 -9.65 -3.51 7.27
CA HIS A 113 -8.88 -4.63 6.70
C HIS A 113 -8.12 -4.27 5.41
N GLY A 114 -7.77 -2.99 5.30
CA GLY A 114 -6.90 -2.38 4.31
C GLY A 114 -5.42 -2.44 4.70
N ILE A 115 -4.57 -1.74 3.95
CA ILE A 115 -3.11 -1.85 4.07
C ILE A 115 -2.62 -1.35 5.42
N ASP A 116 -3.04 -0.18 5.90
CA ASP A 116 -2.62 0.34 7.21
C ASP A 116 -3.14 -0.50 8.39
N ASP A 117 -4.36 -1.04 8.28
CA ASP A 117 -4.89 -1.99 9.27
C ASP A 117 -4.01 -3.25 9.32
N TRP A 118 -3.67 -3.82 8.17
CA TRP A 118 -2.77 -4.97 8.12
C TRP A 118 -1.35 -4.65 8.57
N LEU A 119 -0.85 -3.43 8.33
CA LEU A 119 0.46 -2.99 8.81
C LEU A 119 0.52 -2.96 10.34
N CYS A 120 -0.44 -2.32 11.02
CA CYS A 120 -0.50 -2.33 12.49
C CYS A 120 -0.77 -3.75 13.04
N ARG A 121 -1.58 -4.57 12.37
CA ARG A 121 -1.75 -5.99 12.77
C ARG A 121 -0.47 -6.80 12.66
N GLY A 122 0.33 -6.58 11.62
CA GLY A 122 1.65 -7.21 11.45
C GLY A 122 2.61 -6.87 12.58
N LEU A 123 2.50 -5.65 13.14
CA LEU A 123 3.23 -5.26 14.35
C LEU A 123 2.76 -5.98 15.62
N GLY A 124 1.65 -6.72 15.57
CA GLY A 124 0.96 -7.25 16.74
C GLY A 124 0.12 -6.21 17.48
N GLY A 125 -0.24 -5.13 16.79
CA GLY A 125 -0.98 -3.99 17.32
C GLY A 125 -2.35 -4.34 17.90
N ARG A 126 -2.71 -3.63 18.97
CA ARG A 126 -4.01 -3.69 19.65
C ARG A 126 -4.40 -2.28 20.13
N GLN A 127 -5.68 -2.09 20.46
CA GLN A 127 -6.20 -0.83 21.02
C GLN A 127 -5.84 0.38 20.13
N GLU A 128 -6.23 0.28 18.87
CA GLU A 128 -5.77 1.19 17.82
C GLU A 128 -6.44 2.56 17.91
N LYS A 129 -5.67 3.59 17.57
CA LYS A 129 -6.12 4.94 17.25
C LYS A 129 -5.78 5.22 15.80
N ILE A 130 -6.68 5.92 15.10
CA ILE A 130 -6.53 6.26 13.69
C ILE A 130 -6.12 7.74 13.61
N PHE A 131 -5.10 8.04 12.80
CA PHE A 131 -4.60 9.39 12.60
C PHE A 131 -5.58 10.25 11.78
N GLU A 132 -6.03 9.73 10.64
CA GLU A 132 -6.92 10.42 9.71
C GLU A 132 -8.19 9.58 9.45
N PRO A 133 -9.16 9.62 10.37
CA PRO A 133 -10.36 8.80 10.30
C PRO A 133 -11.33 9.26 9.19
N LEU A 134 -11.92 8.29 8.48
CA LEU A 134 -12.95 8.52 7.47
C LEU A 134 -14.33 8.03 7.96
N SER A 135 -15.34 8.07 7.08
CA SER A 135 -16.66 7.51 7.41
C SER A 135 -16.61 6.01 7.72
N SER A 136 -15.64 5.30 7.16
CA SER A 136 -15.28 3.93 7.49
C SER A 136 -13.78 3.73 7.32
N GLY A 137 -13.11 3.27 8.37
CA GLY A 137 -11.65 3.15 8.38
C GLY A 137 -10.95 4.51 8.49
N GLY A 138 -9.78 4.62 7.85
CA GLY A 138 -8.94 5.80 7.83
C GLY A 138 -7.45 5.45 7.69
N TYR A 139 -6.61 6.48 7.56
CA TYR A 139 -5.18 6.35 7.32
C TYR A 139 -4.37 6.45 8.62
N GLY A 140 -3.28 5.69 8.68
CA GLY A 140 -2.35 5.64 9.82
C GLY A 140 -2.94 4.99 11.08
N ARG A 141 -2.07 4.38 11.88
CA ARG A 141 -2.45 3.74 13.15
C ARG A 141 -1.48 4.12 14.26
N VAL A 142 -1.98 4.21 15.49
CA VAL A 142 -1.18 4.14 16.71
C VAL A 142 -1.74 3.03 17.57
N CYS A 143 -0.91 2.05 17.91
CA CYS A 143 -1.36 0.83 18.58
C CYS A 143 -0.39 0.35 19.66
N SER A 144 -0.94 -0.26 20.71
CA SER A 144 -0.16 -0.94 21.73
C SER A 144 0.35 -2.27 21.18
N ILE A 145 1.60 -2.61 21.46
CA ILE A 145 2.24 -3.86 21.08
C ILE A 145 2.79 -4.58 22.32
N ALA A 146 3.18 -5.85 22.18
CA ALA A 146 3.92 -6.53 23.24
C ALA A 146 5.28 -5.84 23.46
N PRO A 147 5.62 -5.42 24.70
CA PRO A 147 6.87 -4.72 25.00
C PRO A 147 8.10 -5.46 24.48
N CYS A 148 9.02 -4.73 23.87
CA CYS A 148 10.28 -5.25 23.34
C CYS A 148 11.33 -4.14 23.20
N SER A 149 12.57 -4.51 22.96
CA SER A 149 13.63 -3.54 22.63
C SER A 149 13.46 -3.01 21.20
N LEU A 150 14.11 -1.88 20.88
CA LEU A 150 14.13 -1.34 19.51
C LEU A 150 14.76 -2.33 18.52
N ALA A 151 15.84 -3.00 18.94
CA ALA A 151 16.48 -4.05 18.15
C ALA A 151 15.51 -5.23 17.87
N GLU A 152 14.81 -5.72 18.89
CA GLU A 152 13.82 -6.80 18.73
C GLU A 152 12.63 -6.37 17.86
N PHE A 153 12.17 -5.13 18.01
CA PHE A 153 11.12 -4.55 17.17
C PHE A 153 11.56 -4.54 15.70
N SER A 154 12.76 -4.05 15.39
CA SER A 154 13.29 -4.01 14.03
C SER A 154 13.44 -5.40 13.41
N GLU A 155 13.96 -6.39 14.15
CA GLU A 155 14.05 -7.77 13.65
C GLU A 155 12.68 -8.40 13.40
N ARG A 156 11.70 -8.13 14.26
CA ARG A 156 10.32 -8.58 14.08
C ARG A 156 9.69 -7.97 12.83
N VAL A 157 9.87 -6.66 12.63
CA VAL A 157 9.40 -5.94 11.43
C VAL A 157 9.99 -6.56 10.17
N LYS A 158 11.32 -6.73 10.10
CA LYS A 158 11.98 -7.36 8.94
C LYS A 158 11.42 -8.75 8.64
N LYS A 159 11.23 -9.57 9.67
CA LYS A 159 10.69 -10.93 9.54
C LYS A 159 9.23 -10.92 9.07
N GLU A 160 8.37 -10.12 9.68
CA GLU A 160 6.93 -10.09 9.38
C GLU A 160 6.65 -9.56 7.98
N PHE A 161 7.32 -8.48 7.59
CA PHE A 161 7.15 -7.84 6.29
C PHE A 161 8.09 -8.42 5.21
N CYS A 162 8.71 -9.56 5.50
CA CYS A 162 9.57 -10.31 4.58
C CYS A 162 10.64 -9.45 3.89
N THR A 163 11.24 -8.50 4.61
CA THR A 163 12.26 -7.59 4.08
C THR A 163 13.60 -7.77 4.76
N SER A 164 14.67 -7.67 3.99
CA SER A 164 16.05 -7.67 4.50
C SER A 164 16.53 -6.28 4.90
N ARG A 165 15.76 -5.23 4.57
CA ARG A 165 16.20 -3.83 4.64
C ARG A 165 15.38 -3.09 5.69
N ALA A 166 16.07 -2.44 6.61
CA ALA A 166 15.47 -1.48 7.52
C ALA A 166 16.52 -0.44 7.91
N LEU A 167 16.12 0.83 7.97
CA LEU A 167 16.89 1.89 8.59
C LEU A 167 16.30 2.17 9.98
N VAL A 168 17.13 2.06 11.00
CA VAL A 168 16.71 2.26 12.39
C VAL A 168 17.35 3.54 12.91
N TYR A 169 16.52 4.44 13.43
CA TYR A 169 16.94 5.71 14.02
C TYR A 169 16.42 5.81 15.46
N GLY A 170 17.27 6.37 16.33
CA GLY A 170 17.01 6.50 17.76
C GLY A 170 17.94 5.65 18.59
N THR A 171 17.97 5.91 19.89
CA THR A 171 18.72 5.10 20.85
C THR A 171 17.90 3.90 21.29
N GLU A 172 18.60 2.83 21.68
CA GLU A 172 17.99 1.63 22.25
C GLU A 172 17.07 1.97 23.45
N GLY A 173 15.97 1.24 23.57
CA GLY A 173 14.95 1.50 24.58
C GLY A 173 13.73 0.61 24.42
N GLU A 174 12.87 0.58 25.44
CA GLU A 174 11.64 -0.18 25.40
C GLU A 174 10.63 0.44 24.42
N ILE A 175 9.98 -0.40 23.63
CA ILE A 175 8.89 -0.10 22.72
C ILE A 175 7.65 -0.86 23.18
N SER A 176 6.59 -0.15 23.51
CA SER A 176 5.29 -0.68 23.93
C SER A 176 4.12 -0.13 23.11
N ARG A 177 4.32 1.00 22.42
CA ARG A 177 3.36 1.63 21.51
C ARG A 177 4.06 2.00 20.20
N ALA A 178 3.45 1.63 19.08
CA ALA A 178 3.97 1.94 17.76
C ALA A 178 2.95 2.74 16.96
N ALA A 179 3.41 3.77 16.25
CA ALA A 179 2.67 4.37 15.15
C ALA A 179 3.09 3.72 13.83
N SER A 180 2.15 3.46 12.92
CA SER A 180 2.43 2.91 11.60
C SER A 180 1.71 3.69 10.51
N PHE A 181 2.42 3.95 9.42
CA PHE A 181 1.90 4.61 8.23
C PHE A 181 2.46 3.85 7.01
N CYS A 182 1.59 3.25 6.18
CA CYS A 182 2.05 2.57 4.97
C CYS A 182 2.60 3.55 3.93
N GLY A 183 3.61 3.14 3.17
CA GLY A 183 4.23 3.98 2.16
C GLY A 183 4.84 5.27 2.75
N ALA A 184 4.60 6.39 2.08
CA ALA A 184 5.20 7.70 2.36
C ALA A 184 4.32 8.61 3.25
N GLY A 185 3.75 8.07 4.32
CA GLY A 185 2.73 8.74 5.15
C GLY A 185 3.19 9.74 6.21
N VAL A 186 4.50 9.85 6.45
CA VAL A 186 5.00 10.61 7.60
C VAL A 186 5.23 12.08 7.23
N ASP A 187 4.35 12.93 7.75
CA ASP A 187 4.49 14.38 7.79
C ASP A 187 4.47 14.96 9.22
N GLY A 188 4.51 16.28 9.34
CA GLY A 188 4.50 16.95 10.64
C GLY A 188 3.26 16.66 11.49
N SER A 189 2.08 16.52 10.87
CA SER A 189 0.84 16.17 11.57
C SER A 189 0.83 14.71 12.03
N ALA A 190 1.35 13.79 11.21
CA ALA A 190 1.48 12.38 11.57
C ALA A 190 2.43 12.22 12.78
N ILE A 191 3.56 12.94 12.79
CA ILE A 191 4.51 12.96 13.91
C ILE A 191 3.86 13.54 15.16
N ALA A 192 3.15 14.67 15.04
CA ALA A 192 2.45 15.29 16.16
C ALA A 192 1.39 14.35 16.76
N HIS A 193 0.63 13.67 15.91
CA HIS A 193 -0.37 12.69 16.34
C HIS A 193 0.27 11.47 17.03
N ALA A 194 1.31 10.88 16.43
CA ALA A 194 2.03 9.76 17.02
C ALA A 194 2.57 10.11 18.41
N LYS A 195 3.14 11.31 18.57
CA LYS A 195 3.60 11.83 19.86
C LYS A 195 2.45 12.00 20.86
N GLN A 196 1.35 12.62 20.43
CA GLN A 196 0.18 12.87 21.27
C GLN A 196 -0.41 11.56 21.80
N GLU A 197 -0.49 10.54 20.95
CA GLU A 197 -0.97 9.20 21.32
C GLU A 197 0.09 8.34 22.02
N GLY A 198 1.26 8.92 22.34
CA GLY A 198 2.31 8.28 23.13
C GLY A 198 2.99 7.11 22.42
N ALA A 199 3.22 7.20 21.11
CA ALA A 199 4.02 6.21 20.40
C ALA A 199 5.49 6.28 20.86
N ASP A 200 6.12 5.12 21.00
CA ASP A 200 7.56 5.00 21.26
C ASP A 200 8.36 4.98 19.96
N VAL A 201 7.77 4.40 18.90
CA VAL A 201 8.39 4.22 17.58
C VAL A 201 7.38 4.51 16.47
N ILE A 202 7.87 5.05 15.35
CA ILE A 202 7.15 5.10 14.08
C ILE A 202 7.70 4.01 13.15
N LEU A 203 6.83 3.23 12.53
CA LEU A 203 7.12 2.40 11.36
C LEU A 203 6.53 3.07 10.11
N SER A 204 7.36 3.35 9.12
CA SER A 204 6.91 3.93 7.83
C SER A 204 7.92 3.62 6.73
N SER A 205 7.68 4.15 5.54
CA SER A 205 8.66 4.23 4.44
C SER A 205 8.90 5.69 4.04
N ASP A 206 9.93 5.92 3.22
CA ASP A 206 10.22 7.20 2.52
C ASP A 206 10.22 8.48 3.38
N VAL A 207 10.60 8.37 4.65
CA VAL A 207 10.61 9.50 5.59
C VAL A 207 11.70 10.52 5.23
N LYS A 208 11.30 11.79 5.04
CA LYS A 208 12.22 12.90 4.74
C LYS A 208 13.18 13.17 5.90
N HIS A 209 14.41 13.60 5.59
CA HIS A 209 15.45 13.84 6.61
C HIS A 209 15.01 14.78 7.75
N ASN A 210 14.33 15.88 7.43
CA ASN A 210 13.82 16.80 8.46
C ASN A 210 12.80 16.14 9.38
N HIS A 211 11.89 15.32 8.84
CA HIS A 211 10.93 14.55 9.63
C HIS A 211 11.61 13.51 10.51
N ILE A 212 12.72 12.90 10.06
CA ILE A 212 13.53 12.02 10.91
C ILE A 212 14.06 12.81 12.11
N CYS A 213 14.61 14.01 11.92
CA CYS A 213 15.07 14.86 13.02
C CYS A 213 13.92 15.18 14.00
N ASP A 214 12.76 15.60 13.49
CA ASP A 214 11.58 15.94 14.31
C ASP A 214 11.11 14.74 15.15
N ILE A 215 11.11 13.53 14.58
CA ILE A 215 10.77 12.28 15.29
C ILE A 215 11.75 12.06 16.45
N LEU A 216 13.05 12.15 16.19
CA LEU A 216 14.07 11.89 17.21
C LEU A 216 14.07 12.95 18.33
N GLU A 217 13.91 14.23 17.97
CA GLU A 217 13.80 15.33 18.93
C GLU A 217 12.54 15.24 19.79
N SER A 218 11.49 14.57 19.29
CA SER A 218 10.29 14.27 20.07
C SER A 218 10.47 13.15 21.10
N GLY A 219 11.60 12.42 21.07
CA GLY A 219 11.89 11.25 21.92
C GLY A 219 11.43 9.90 21.34
N MET A 220 10.76 9.93 20.19
CA MET A 220 10.35 8.74 19.44
C MET A 220 11.51 8.16 18.63
N LYS A 221 11.34 6.91 18.20
CA LYS A 221 12.27 6.18 17.31
C LYS A 221 11.64 6.06 15.94
N LEU A 222 12.45 5.73 14.93
CA LEU A 222 11.95 5.41 13.60
C LEU A 222 12.55 4.08 13.13
N VAL A 223 11.70 3.19 12.65
CA VAL A 223 12.09 2.08 11.79
C VAL A 223 11.51 2.36 10.42
N SER A 224 12.38 2.57 9.43
CA SER A 224 11.99 2.80 8.04
C SER A 224 12.28 1.55 7.22
N ILE A 225 11.26 0.95 6.60
CA ILE A 225 11.39 -0.21 5.71
C ILE A 225 11.15 0.21 4.25
N PRO A 226 11.45 -0.65 3.26
CA PRO A 226 11.07 -0.35 1.88
C PRO A 226 9.57 -0.11 1.76
N HIS A 227 9.19 0.92 1.00
CA HIS A 227 7.81 1.24 0.64
C HIS A 227 7.03 -0.01 0.20
N TYR A 228 7.62 -0.74 -0.75
CA TYR A 228 7.11 -2.00 -1.26
C TYR A 228 6.81 -3.01 -0.15
N ALA A 229 7.69 -3.18 0.85
CA ALA A 229 7.49 -4.13 1.93
C ALA A 229 6.34 -3.70 2.86
N SER A 230 6.23 -2.40 3.16
CA SER A 230 5.19 -1.86 4.03
C SER A 230 3.77 -2.07 3.48
N GLU A 231 3.62 -2.10 2.15
CA GLU A 231 2.31 -2.19 1.50
C GLU A 231 2.01 -3.58 0.94
N ASN A 232 3.01 -4.26 0.37
CA ASN A 232 2.84 -5.57 -0.25
C ASN A 232 2.32 -6.62 0.74
N TYR A 233 2.70 -6.50 2.02
CA TYR A 233 2.14 -7.35 3.07
C TYR A 233 0.62 -7.22 3.16
N GLY A 234 0.09 -5.99 3.27
CA GLY A 234 -1.34 -5.73 3.32
C GLY A 234 -2.04 -6.06 2.01
N PHE A 235 -1.44 -5.70 0.87
CA PHE A 235 -2.01 -5.96 -0.44
C PHE A 235 -2.15 -7.46 -0.74
N LYS A 236 -1.21 -8.29 -0.26
CA LYS A 236 -1.31 -9.76 -0.33
C LYS A 236 -2.47 -10.33 0.50
N LYS A 237 -2.77 -9.74 1.66
CA LYS A 237 -3.96 -10.10 2.46
C LYS A 237 -5.25 -9.70 1.76
N ILE A 238 -5.28 -8.51 1.15
CA ILE A 238 -6.41 -8.03 0.35
C ILE A 238 -6.65 -8.95 -0.86
N TYR A 239 -5.58 -9.39 -1.54
CA TYR A 239 -5.68 -10.40 -2.59
C TYR A 239 -6.30 -11.71 -2.09
N GLN A 240 -5.88 -12.21 -0.91
CA GLN A 240 -6.45 -13.43 -0.33
C GLN A 240 -7.96 -13.29 -0.10
N ASP A 241 -8.42 -12.12 0.38
CA ASP A 241 -9.84 -11.82 0.55
C ASP A 241 -10.60 -11.69 -0.79
N LEU A 242 -10.01 -11.00 -1.77
CA LEU A 242 -10.65 -10.72 -3.05
C LEU A 242 -10.65 -11.91 -4.02
N SER A 243 -9.65 -12.78 -3.98
CA SER A 243 -9.42 -13.82 -5.00
C SER A 243 -10.66 -14.70 -5.28
N GLY A 244 -11.44 -15.04 -4.26
CA GLY A 244 -12.68 -15.81 -4.40
C GLY A 244 -13.91 -15.01 -4.84
N LYS A 245 -13.84 -13.67 -4.84
CA LYS A 245 -14.97 -12.76 -5.10
C LYS A 245 -15.00 -12.23 -6.54
N LEU A 246 -13.92 -12.38 -7.30
CA LEU A 246 -13.77 -11.77 -8.64
C LEU A 246 -14.57 -12.46 -9.75
N GLY A 247 -15.01 -13.71 -9.55
CA GLY A 247 -15.66 -14.51 -10.59
C GLY A 247 -14.73 -14.98 -11.72
N VAL A 248 -13.42 -14.76 -11.59
CA VAL A 248 -12.36 -15.24 -12.48
C VAL A 248 -11.21 -15.80 -11.65
N SER A 249 -10.44 -16.72 -12.24
CA SER A 249 -9.20 -17.17 -11.61
C SER A 249 -8.20 -16.02 -11.43
N SER A 250 -7.34 -16.09 -10.42
CA SER A 250 -6.33 -15.06 -10.18
C SER A 250 -5.05 -15.64 -9.60
N GLU A 251 -3.97 -14.87 -9.70
CA GLU A 251 -2.70 -15.16 -9.03
C GLU A 251 -2.05 -13.86 -8.54
N TYR A 252 -1.04 -13.97 -7.67
CA TYR A 252 -0.30 -12.85 -7.11
C TYR A 252 1.15 -12.89 -7.60
N TYR A 253 1.71 -11.73 -7.94
CA TYR A 253 3.10 -11.57 -8.37
C TYR A 253 3.82 -10.54 -7.49
N GLU A 254 5.05 -10.89 -7.13
CA GLU A 254 5.93 -10.07 -6.29
C GLU A 254 7.20 -9.70 -7.06
N ASP A 255 7.53 -8.41 -7.05
CA ASP A 255 8.81 -7.90 -7.51
C ASP A 255 9.86 -8.10 -6.39
N ALA A 256 10.28 -9.35 -6.21
CA ALA A 256 11.11 -9.78 -5.07
C ALA A 256 12.42 -8.99 -4.88
N PHE A 257 12.93 -8.31 -5.92
CA PHE A 257 14.09 -7.44 -5.83
C PHE A 257 13.85 -6.16 -5.00
N MET A 258 12.60 -5.83 -4.70
CA MET A 258 12.17 -4.69 -3.87
C MET A 258 12.15 -5.00 -2.36
N LEU A 259 12.29 -6.27 -1.96
CA LEU A 259 12.28 -6.73 -0.56
C LEU A 259 13.67 -6.75 0.10
#